data_AF-A0A6P1DFF7-F1
#
_entry.id   AF-A0A6P1DFF7-F1
#
_cell.length_a   1.000
_cell.length_b   1.000
_cell.length_c   1.000
_cell.angle_alpha   90.00
_cell.angle_beta   90.00
_cell.angle_gamma   90.00
#
_symmetry.space_group_name_H-M   'P 1'
#
loop_
_entity.id
_entity.type
_entity.pdbx_description
1 polymer ?
#
loop_
_entity_poly.entity_id
_entity_poly.type
_entity_poly.pdbx_seq_one_letter_code
_entity_poly.pdbx_strand_id
1 'polypeptide(L)'
;MKLQKLFFAAVIVLSANATFAQVDSKVATHLVTISIPEVALLDLEVASGTTTVALAGTAPTEAGLPMTFGAAATNATIWMNYSSIVKGALLRNVGVAITQGLATLPVGLKLTVEAGVAAATGAGTKGTASSVLTLSGTSQNIVTGIGSAYTGTGATGHNLTYKLDYATSEAANYAALKFDDTAAASLTITYTLSDSI
;
A
#
# COMPACT_ATOMS: atom_id res chain seq x y z
N MET A 1 -7.02 110.69 -10.46
CA MET A 1 -7.00 110.60 -11.94
C MET A 1 -6.39 109.25 -12.33
N LYS A 2 -7.11 108.49 -13.16
CA LYS A 2 -6.67 107.36 -14.02
C LYS A 2 -6.43 105.97 -13.40
N LEU A 3 -7.41 105.09 -13.66
CA LEU A 3 -7.28 103.65 -13.91
C LEU A 3 -6.29 103.38 -15.05
N GLN A 4 -5.48 102.32 -14.98
CA GLN A 4 -5.19 101.45 -16.12
C GLN A 4 -5.03 99.98 -15.70
N LYS A 5 -5.61 99.12 -16.54
CA LYS A 5 -5.77 97.65 -16.44
C LYS A 5 -4.53 96.96 -17.03
N LEU A 6 -4.12 95.79 -16.51
CA LEU A 6 -4.16 94.48 -17.19
C LEU A 6 -3.29 93.42 -16.45
N PHE A 7 -3.95 92.31 -16.08
CA PHE A 7 -3.50 90.91 -16.12
C PHE A 7 -2.04 90.53 -15.79
N PHE A 8 -1.89 89.71 -14.74
CA PHE A 8 -1.26 88.39 -14.88
C PHE A 8 -1.91 87.40 -13.92
N ALA A 9 -2.48 86.33 -14.49
CA ALA A 9 -3.10 85.24 -13.76
C ALA A 9 -2.03 84.25 -13.28
N ALA A 10 -2.07 83.88 -12.00
CA ALA A 10 -1.51 82.63 -11.48
C ALA A 10 -1.99 82.43 -10.03
N VAL A 11 -3.23 81.97 -9.85
CA VAL A 11 -3.62 81.37 -8.57
C VAL A 11 -3.28 79.89 -8.67
N ILE A 12 -2.09 79.55 -8.16
CA ILE A 12 -1.66 78.17 -7.92
C ILE A 12 -2.51 77.66 -6.75
N VAL A 13 -3.58 76.92 -7.06
CA VAL A 13 -4.27 76.10 -6.06
C VAL A 13 -3.46 74.81 -5.93
N LEU A 14 -2.72 74.74 -4.83
CA LEU A 14 -1.88 73.63 -4.41
C LEU A 14 -2.76 72.40 -4.20
N SER A 15 -2.68 71.42 -5.11
CA SER A 15 -3.24 70.09 -4.91
C SER A 15 -2.44 69.38 -3.82
N ALA A 16 -2.96 69.37 -2.59
CA ALA A 16 -2.47 68.51 -1.53
C ALA A 16 -2.83 67.06 -1.87
N ASN A 17 -2.05 66.45 -2.77
CA ASN A 17 -1.93 65.01 -2.80
C ASN A 17 -1.27 64.62 -1.48
N ALA A 18 -2.09 64.20 -0.51
CA ALA A 18 -1.60 63.45 0.63
C ALA A 18 -0.98 62.15 0.08
N THR A 19 0.29 62.25 -0.30
CA THR A 19 1.13 61.08 -0.53
C THR A 19 1.35 60.48 0.84
N PHE A 20 0.63 59.40 1.14
CA PHE A 20 1.01 58.53 2.24
C PHE A 20 2.37 57.95 1.87
N ALA A 21 3.45 58.56 2.36
CA ALA A 21 4.74 57.89 2.37
C ALA A 21 4.53 56.59 3.16
N GLN A 22 4.68 55.43 2.50
CA GLN A 22 4.85 54.20 3.24
C GLN A 22 6.09 54.38 4.12
N VAL A 23 5.90 54.30 5.44
CA VAL A 23 7.01 54.33 6.39
C VAL A 23 7.79 53.04 6.16
N ASP A 24 8.89 53.13 5.43
CA ASP A 24 9.81 52.02 5.28
C ASP A 24 10.37 51.66 6.68
N SER A 25 10.22 50.40 7.05
CA SER A 25 10.66 49.88 8.35
C SER A 25 12.01 49.20 8.18
N LYS A 26 12.89 49.24 9.19
CA LYS A 26 14.17 48.47 9.16
C LYS A 26 13.97 46.94 9.19
N VAL A 27 12.72 46.47 9.18
CA VAL A 27 12.31 45.07 9.23
C VAL A 27 11.40 44.77 8.04
N ALA A 28 11.68 43.66 7.36
CA ALA A 28 10.84 43.10 6.30
C ALA A 28 10.53 41.63 6.62
N THR A 29 9.37 41.15 6.19
CA THR A 29 8.93 39.76 6.37
C THR A 29 8.58 39.12 5.03
N HIS A 30 8.82 37.82 4.91
CA HIS A 30 8.34 37.00 3.79
C HIS A 30 7.78 35.67 4.32
N LEU A 31 6.96 34.98 3.52
CA LEU A 31 6.34 33.72 3.87
C LEU A 31 7.12 32.54 3.28
N VAL A 32 7.39 31.53 4.09
CA VAL A 32 7.86 30.22 3.61
C VAL A 32 6.72 29.22 3.77
N THR A 33 6.39 28.53 2.69
CA THR A 33 5.42 27.43 2.69
C THR A 33 6.16 26.11 2.56
N ILE A 34 5.85 25.16 3.46
CA ILE A 34 6.37 23.79 3.44
C ILE A 34 5.20 22.85 3.17
N SER A 35 5.35 21.95 2.20
CA SER A 35 4.38 20.90 1.90
C SER A 35 5.06 19.53 1.96
N ILE A 36 4.35 18.56 2.51
CA ILE A 36 4.74 17.15 2.50
C ILE A 36 3.64 16.39 1.76
N PRO A 37 3.96 15.67 0.68
CA PRO A 37 2.97 14.93 -0.07
C PRO A 37 2.49 13.71 0.72
N GLU A 38 1.24 13.33 0.48
CA GLU A 38 0.76 12.00 0.83
C GLU A 38 1.47 10.96 -0.06
N VAL A 39 1.87 9.83 0.52
CA VAL A 39 2.51 8.72 -0.20
C VAL A 39 1.79 7.45 0.20
N ALA A 40 1.33 6.66 -0.77
CA ALA A 40 0.69 5.36 -0.56
C ALA A 40 1.12 4.42 -1.70
N LEU A 41 2.31 3.85 -1.57
CA LEU A 41 2.89 2.94 -2.56
C LEU A 41 3.07 1.57 -1.93
N LEU A 42 2.65 0.52 -2.62
CA LEU A 42 2.84 -0.87 -2.23
C LEU A 42 3.45 -1.62 -3.40
N ASP A 43 4.38 -2.52 -3.11
CA ASP A 43 5.01 -3.38 -4.10
C ASP A 43 5.20 -4.81 -3.57
N LEU A 44 5.19 -5.76 -4.49
CA LEU A 44 5.49 -7.16 -4.23
C LEU A 44 6.82 -7.52 -4.91
N GLU A 45 7.78 -7.90 -4.09
CA GLU A 45 9.18 -8.04 -4.48
C GLU A 45 9.66 -9.46 -4.21
N VAL A 46 10.68 -9.89 -4.95
CA VAL A 46 11.36 -11.18 -4.73
C VAL A 46 12.86 -10.98 -4.74
N ALA A 47 13.61 -11.86 -4.06
CA ALA A 47 15.08 -11.78 -4.10
C ALA A 47 15.63 -12.01 -5.52
N SER A 48 14.95 -12.83 -6.32
CA SER A 48 15.27 -13.12 -7.72
C SER A 48 14.08 -13.75 -8.43
N GLY A 49 13.92 -13.52 -9.73
CA GLY A 49 12.92 -14.19 -10.56
C GLY A 49 11.60 -13.41 -10.65
N THR A 50 10.47 -14.10 -10.48
CA THR A 50 9.13 -13.51 -10.61
C THR A 50 8.34 -13.65 -9.31
N THR A 51 7.28 -12.88 -9.17
CA THR A 51 6.28 -13.00 -8.09
C THR A 51 5.29 -14.16 -8.32
N THR A 52 5.58 -15.08 -9.24
CA THR A 52 4.74 -16.25 -9.50
C THR A 52 4.94 -17.28 -8.40
N VAL A 53 3.84 -17.72 -7.79
CA VAL A 53 3.83 -18.79 -6.79
C VAL A 53 3.31 -20.06 -7.44
N ALA A 54 4.13 -21.12 -7.41
CA ALA A 54 3.74 -22.47 -7.80
C ALA A 54 3.66 -23.36 -6.55
N LEU A 55 2.51 -24.00 -6.33
CA LEU A 55 2.27 -24.88 -5.20
C LEU A 55 1.73 -26.21 -5.74
N ALA A 56 2.22 -27.32 -5.19
CA ALA A 56 1.84 -28.65 -5.62
C ALA A 56 1.71 -29.60 -4.44
N GLY A 57 0.74 -30.51 -4.54
CA GLY A 57 0.72 -31.70 -3.70
C GLY A 57 1.75 -32.74 -4.18
N THR A 58 2.15 -33.62 -3.28
CA THR A 58 3.09 -34.71 -3.55
C THR A 58 2.33 -36.03 -3.65
N ALA A 59 2.43 -36.69 -4.80
CA ALA A 59 1.82 -38.00 -5.01
C ALA A 59 2.43 -39.06 -4.07
N PRO A 60 1.64 -40.06 -3.63
CA PRO A 60 2.17 -41.18 -2.86
C PRO A 60 3.12 -42.03 -3.71
N THR A 61 4.15 -42.59 -3.09
CA THR A 61 5.09 -43.53 -3.73
C THR A 61 4.70 -45.00 -3.57
N GLU A 62 3.67 -45.28 -2.76
CA GLU A 62 3.16 -46.62 -2.45
C GLU A 62 1.63 -46.64 -2.61
N ALA A 63 1.08 -47.73 -3.17
CA ALA A 63 -0.35 -47.84 -3.37
C ALA A 63 -1.09 -47.91 -2.03
N GLY A 64 -2.20 -47.18 -1.91
CA GLY A 64 -3.01 -47.11 -0.69
C GLY A 64 -2.64 -45.97 0.26
N LEU A 65 -1.57 -45.21 -0.01
CA LEU A 65 -1.25 -43.99 0.74
C LEU A 65 -1.92 -42.75 0.10
N PRO A 66 -2.23 -41.71 0.90
CA PRO A 66 -2.76 -40.45 0.39
C PRO A 66 -1.65 -39.59 -0.24
N MET A 67 -2.03 -38.68 -1.13
CA MET A 67 -1.16 -37.53 -1.45
C MET A 67 -1.00 -36.60 -0.24
N THR A 68 0.08 -35.82 -0.22
CA THR A 68 0.39 -34.92 0.90
C THR A 68 0.72 -33.50 0.43
N PHE A 69 0.57 -32.51 1.33
CA PHE A 69 0.91 -31.11 1.09
C PHE A 69 2.09 -30.67 1.97
N GLY A 70 3.30 -30.99 1.50
CA GLY A 70 4.56 -30.70 2.20
C GLY A 70 5.27 -29.44 1.68
N ALA A 71 6.60 -29.52 1.53
CA ALA A 71 7.43 -28.38 1.11
C ALA A 71 7.03 -27.79 -0.25
N ALA A 72 6.68 -28.63 -1.23
CA ALA A 72 6.21 -28.19 -2.55
C ALA A 72 4.85 -27.46 -2.51
N ALA A 73 4.11 -27.56 -1.41
CA ALA A 73 2.85 -26.87 -1.19
C ALA A 73 3.03 -25.56 -0.38
N THR A 74 4.28 -25.11 -0.18
CA THR A 74 4.61 -23.89 0.56
C THR A 74 5.53 -22.99 -0.27
N ASN A 75 5.31 -21.68 -0.23
CA ASN A 75 6.19 -20.70 -0.85
C ASN A 75 6.33 -19.45 0.05
N ALA A 76 7.55 -19.00 0.30
CA ALA A 76 7.85 -17.83 1.12
C ALA A 76 8.82 -16.86 0.42
N THR A 77 8.74 -16.76 -0.92
CA THR A 77 9.72 -15.99 -1.71
C THR A 77 9.31 -14.53 -1.91
N ILE A 78 8.03 -14.22 -1.74
CA ILE A 78 7.49 -12.87 -1.96
C ILE A 78 7.63 -12.02 -0.69
N TRP A 79 8.03 -10.78 -0.89
CA TRP A 79 8.10 -9.75 0.13
C TRP A 79 7.16 -8.61 -0.21
N MET A 80 6.38 -8.17 0.77
CA MET A 80 5.51 -7.02 0.64
C MET A 80 6.22 -5.79 1.21
N ASN A 81 6.48 -4.83 0.33
CA ASN A 81 7.07 -3.55 0.63
C ASN A 81 6.05 -2.42 0.47
N TYR A 82 6.25 -1.34 1.22
CA TYR A 82 5.45 -0.13 1.02
C TYR A 82 6.19 1.11 1.49
N SER A 83 5.77 2.24 0.94
CA SER A 83 6.07 3.59 1.42
C SER A 83 4.77 4.32 1.72
N SER A 84 4.70 4.88 2.92
CA SER A 84 3.51 5.49 3.48
C SER A 84 3.87 6.83 4.12
N ILE A 85 3.17 7.89 3.72
CA ILE A 85 3.09 9.15 4.46
C ILE A 85 1.60 9.43 4.65
N VAL A 86 1.17 9.44 5.90
CA VAL A 86 -0.24 9.59 6.31
C VAL A 86 -0.53 11.02 6.75
N LYS A 87 -1.80 11.44 6.67
CA LYS A 87 -2.25 12.73 7.17
C LYS A 87 -2.46 12.67 8.69
N GLY A 88 -1.73 13.50 9.44
CA GLY A 88 -1.90 13.60 10.90
C GLY A 88 -1.65 12.28 11.62
N ALA A 89 -2.62 11.82 12.41
CA ALA A 89 -2.55 10.57 13.17
C ALA A 89 -3.30 9.39 12.49
N LEU A 90 -3.67 9.53 11.21
CA LEU A 90 -4.31 8.44 10.47
C LEU A 90 -3.35 7.25 10.31
N LEU A 91 -3.91 6.07 10.11
CA LEU A 91 -3.17 4.83 9.86
C LEU A 91 -3.73 4.14 8.62
N ARG A 92 -2.93 3.30 7.99
CA ARG A 92 -3.30 2.45 6.86
C ARG A 92 -3.25 0.97 7.22
N ASN A 93 -3.98 0.19 6.46
CA ASN A 93 -3.94 -1.26 6.49
C ASN A 93 -3.61 -1.79 5.09
N VAL A 94 -3.07 -3.00 5.03
CA VAL A 94 -3.03 -3.77 3.80
C VAL A 94 -4.10 -4.85 3.85
N GLY A 95 -5.04 -4.81 2.90
CA GLY A 95 -5.99 -5.87 2.64
C GLY A 95 -5.46 -6.87 1.61
N VAL A 96 -5.83 -8.15 1.75
CA VAL A 96 -5.52 -9.21 0.79
C VAL A 96 -6.79 -9.98 0.37
N ALA A 97 -6.93 -10.27 -0.92
CA ALA A 97 -8.01 -11.08 -1.47
C ALA A 97 -7.60 -11.84 -2.74
N ILE A 98 -8.31 -12.93 -3.05
CA ILE A 98 -8.34 -13.53 -4.38
C ILE A 98 -9.28 -12.68 -5.23
N THR A 99 -8.75 -11.95 -6.20
CA THR A 99 -9.53 -11.05 -7.06
C THR A 99 -9.91 -11.67 -8.40
N GLN A 100 -9.15 -12.66 -8.86
CA GLN A 100 -9.46 -13.43 -10.07
C GLN A 100 -9.16 -14.91 -9.86
N GLY A 101 -9.93 -15.77 -10.53
CA GLY A 101 -9.71 -17.22 -10.51
C GLY A 101 -10.24 -17.92 -9.26
N LEU A 102 -11.03 -17.28 -8.38
CA LEU A 102 -11.49 -17.96 -7.15
C LEU A 102 -12.15 -19.33 -7.40
N ALA A 103 -12.94 -19.45 -8.47
CA ALA A 103 -13.59 -20.71 -8.86
C ALA A 103 -12.61 -21.80 -9.35
N THR A 104 -11.33 -21.46 -9.52
CA THR A 104 -10.26 -22.34 -10.02
C THR A 104 -9.36 -22.83 -8.90
N LEU A 105 -9.59 -22.40 -7.65
CA LEU A 105 -9.04 -23.07 -6.49
C LEU A 105 -9.68 -24.47 -6.37
N PRO A 106 -8.91 -25.57 -6.40
CA PRO A 106 -9.49 -26.91 -6.41
C PRO A 106 -10.37 -27.19 -5.20
N VAL A 107 -11.54 -27.79 -5.44
CA VAL A 107 -12.47 -28.16 -4.37
C VAL A 107 -11.80 -29.13 -3.40
N GLY A 108 -11.98 -28.90 -2.11
CA GLY A 108 -11.34 -29.66 -1.05
C GLY A 108 -9.98 -29.10 -0.62
N LEU A 109 -9.45 -28.10 -1.32
CA LEU A 109 -8.24 -27.39 -0.91
C LEU A 109 -8.54 -25.98 -0.40
N LYS A 110 -7.63 -25.44 0.39
CA LYS A 110 -7.55 -24.02 0.74
C LYS A 110 -6.19 -23.46 0.41
N LEU A 111 -6.16 -22.20 0.02
CA LEU A 111 -4.95 -21.40 -0.05
C LEU A 111 -4.92 -20.46 1.15
N THR A 112 -3.79 -20.43 1.84
CA THR A 112 -3.55 -19.55 2.99
C THR A 112 -2.36 -18.66 2.72
N VAL A 113 -2.33 -17.50 3.38
CA VAL A 113 -1.18 -16.61 3.41
C VAL A 113 -0.96 -16.06 4.82
N GLU A 114 0.31 -15.89 5.18
CA GLU A 114 0.75 -15.24 6.40
C GLU A 114 1.80 -14.19 6.07
N ALA A 115 1.69 -13.01 6.66
CA ALA A 115 2.74 -12.00 6.62
C ALA A 115 3.63 -12.14 7.85
N GLY A 116 4.95 -12.20 7.64
CA GLY A 116 5.92 -12.12 8.73
C GLY A 116 5.97 -10.74 9.38
N VAL A 117 6.64 -10.66 10.53
CA VAL A 117 7.02 -9.37 11.14
C VAL A 117 7.88 -8.59 10.14
N ALA A 118 7.65 -7.27 10.04
CA ALA A 118 8.43 -6.42 9.16
C ALA A 118 9.94 -6.53 9.47
N ALA A 119 10.77 -6.70 8.44
CA ALA A 119 12.22 -6.66 8.56
C ALA A 119 12.69 -5.37 9.25
N ALA A 120 13.87 -5.41 9.88
CA ALA A 120 14.42 -4.28 10.61
C ALA A 120 14.75 -3.06 9.71
N THR A 121 14.81 -3.24 8.40
CA THR A 121 15.05 -2.19 7.40
C THR A 121 13.96 -1.12 7.40
N GLY A 122 14.29 0.04 6.84
CA GLY A 122 13.39 1.17 6.75
C GLY A 122 13.15 1.88 8.07
N ALA A 123 12.08 2.66 8.17
CA ALA A 123 11.77 3.47 9.35
C ALA A 123 10.27 3.69 9.54
N GLY A 124 9.90 4.18 10.72
CA GLY A 124 8.52 4.52 11.07
C GLY A 124 7.68 3.33 11.53
N THR A 125 6.36 3.55 11.62
CA THR A 125 5.40 2.55 12.09
C THR A 125 4.98 1.62 10.95
N LYS A 126 5.65 0.48 10.80
CA LYS A 126 5.44 -0.54 9.75
C LYS A 126 4.26 -1.49 10.03
N GLY A 127 3.32 -1.08 10.88
CA GLY A 127 2.16 -1.90 11.24
C GLY A 127 2.49 -3.26 11.88
N THR A 128 1.43 -4.04 12.06
CA THR A 128 1.45 -5.36 12.71
C THR A 128 0.82 -6.37 11.77
N ALA A 129 1.49 -7.49 11.54
CA ALA A 129 0.95 -8.58 10.73
C ALA A 129 -0.18 -9.34 11.47
N SER A 130 -1.17 -9.81 10.73
CA SER A 130 -2.22 -10.70 11.23
C SER A 130 -1.70 -12.12 11.46
N SER A 131 -2.52 -12.97 12.09
CA SER A 131 -2.34 -14.42 11.99
C SER A 131 -2.55 -14.91 10.56
N VAL A 132 -2.24 -16.19 10.30
CA VAL A 132 -2.54 -16.89 9.05
C VAL A 132 -3.98 -16.63 8.59
N LEU A 133 -4.13 -16.22 7.33
CA LEU A 133 -5.42 -15.97 6.69
C LEU A 133 -5.73 -17.06 5.68
N THR A 134 -6.98 -17.53 5.66
CA THR A 134 -7.49 -18.32 4.53
C THR A 134 -7.98 -17.35 3.46
N LEU A 135 -7.39 -17.43 2.27
CA LEU A 135 -7.72 -16.53 1.18
C LEU A 135 -9.10 -16.83 0.60
N SER A 136 -9.83 -15.76 0.28
CA SER A 136 -11.16 -15.82 -0.33
C SER A 136 -11.35 -14.61 -1.26
N GLY A 137 -12.53 -14.49 -1.87
CA GLY A 137 -12.92 -13.30 -2.64
C GLY A 137 -13.14 -12.04 -1.80
N THR A 138 -13.16 -12.16 -0.46
CA THR A 138 -13.36 -11.03 0.45
C THR A 138 -12.04 -10.56 1.01
N SER A 139 -11.80 -9.24 0.96
CA SER A 139 -10.59 -8.61 1.51
C SER A 139 -10.50 -8.79 3.02
N GLN A 140 -9.32 -9.21 3.47
CA GLN A 140 -8.98 -9.39 4.88
C GLN A 140 -7.70 -8.59 5.18
N ASN A 141 -7.64 -7.93 6.33
CA ASN A 141 -6.45 -7.17 6.72
C ASN A 141 -5.31 -8.12 7.09
N ILE A 142 -4.23 -8.08 6.32
CA ILE A 142 -3.02 -8.88 6.57
C ILE A 142 -1.94 -8.10 7.34
N VAL A 143 -1.94 -6.77 7.22
CA VAL A 143 -1.13 -5.86 8.05
C VAL A 143 -2.00 -4.68 8.44
N THR A 144 -1.98 -4.30 9.72
CA THR A 144 -2.75 -3.16 10.23
C THR A 144 -1.90 -2.14 10.95
N GLY A 145 -2.39 -0.90 11.04
CA GLY A 145 -1.75 0.15 11.85
C GLY A 145 -0.45 0.70 11.24
N ILE A 146 -0.37 0.77 9.92
CA ILE A 146 0.75 1.37 9.20
C ILE A 146 0.66 2.89 9.30
N GLY A 147 1.67 3.53 9.87
CA GLY A 147 1.76 5.00 9.94
C GLY A 147 2.56 5.59 8.77
N SER A 148 3.20 6.73 9.01
CA SER A 148 4.27 7.21 8.12
C SER A 148 5.48 6.30 8.27
N ALA A 149 5.80 5.52 7.24
CA ALA A 149 6.81 4.48 7.26
C ALA A 149 7.30 4.12 5.85
N TYR A 150 8.47 3.51 5.76
CA TYR A 150 8.92 2.80 4.56
C TYR A 150 9.65 1.52 4.96
N THR A 151 9.58 0.47 4.14
CA THR A 151 10.16 -0.85 4.46
C THR A 151 11.51 -1.14 3.79
N GLY A 152 11.83 -0.42 2.71
CA GLY A 152 12.96 -0.73 1.82
C GLY A 152 12.48 -1.29 0.47
N THR A 153 13.39 -1.92 -0.28
CA THR A 153 13.15 -2.57 -1.58
C THR A 153 13.80 -3.96 -1.58
N GLY A 154 13.30 -4.87 -2.43
CA GLY A 154 13.74 -6.26 -2.49
C GLY A 154 13.21 -7.09 -1.31
N ALA A 155 14.06 -7.99 -0.79
CA ALA A 155 13.74 -8.91 0.31
C ALA A 155 13.68 -8.20 1.68
N THR A 156 12.85 -7.18 1.78
CA THR A 156 12.60 -6.34 2.96
C THR A 156 11.10 -6.26 3.26
N GLY A 157 10.70 -5.61 4.34
CA GLY A 157 9.29 -5.50 4.70
C GLY A 157 8.72 -6.80 5.26
N HIS A 158 7.54 -7.22 4.81
CA HIS A 158 6.88 -8.42 5.32
C HIS A 158 7.05 -9.59 4.36
N ASN A 159 7.71 -10.66 4.78
CA ASN A 159 7.77 -11.88 3.99
C ASN A 159 6.40 -12.57 3.97
N LEU A 160 5.92 -12.95 2.79
CA LEU A 160 4.61 -13.58 2.60
C LEU A 160 4.80 -15.09 2.43
N THR A 161 4.26 -15.87 3.36
CA THR A 161 4.26 -17.33 3.29
C THR A 161 2.91 -17.83 2.82
N TYR A 162 2.86 -18.38 1.61
CA TYR A 162 1.71 -19.07 1.04
C TYR A 162 1.77 -20.55 1.33
N LYS A 163 0.62 -21.15 1.63
CA LYS A 163 0.48 -22.60 1.80
C LYS A 163 -0.83 -23.11 1.20
N LEU A 164 -0.71 -24.18 0.40
CA LEU A 164 -1.83 -24.99 -0.09
C LEU A 164 -2.01 -26.20 0.85
N ASP A 165 -3.24 -26.48 1.26
CA ASP A 165 -3.54 -27.61 2.15
C ASP A 165 -4.99 -28.07 1.94
N TYR A 166 -5.39 -29.16 2.59
CA TYR A 166 -6.79 -29.54 2.70
C TYR A 166 -7.60 -28.42 3.35
N ALA A 167 -8.81 -28.17 2.82
CA ALA A 167 -9.70 -27.13 3.31
C ALA A 167 -9.99 -27.32 4.82
N THR A 168 -10.33 -28.54 5.21
CA THR A 168 -10.66 -28.93 6.58
C THR A 168 -9.75 -30.04 7.09
N SER A 169 -9.73 -31.20 6.42
CA SER A 169 -8.90 -32.34 6.77
C SER A 169 -8.76 -33.29 5.57
N GLU A 170 -7.71 -34.12 5.59
CA GLU A 170 -7.49 -35.14 4.56
C GLU A 170 -8.76 -36.00 4.35
N ALA A 171 -9.27 -36.66 5.39
CA ALA A 171 -10.42 -37.55 5.28
C ALA A 171 -11.69 -36.87 4.74
N ALA A 172 -11.92 -35.60 5.08
CA ALA A 172 -13.10 -34.86 4.62
C ALA A 172 -12.97 -34.38 3.18
N ASN A 173 -11.75 -34.15 2.69
CA ASN A 173 -11.52 -33.44 1.44
C ASN A 173 -10.88 -34.30 0.35
N TYR A 174 -10.27 -35.43 0.68
CA TYR A 174 -9.52 -36.26 -0.27
C TYR A 174 -10.38 -36.68 -1.48
N ALA A 175 -11.63 -37.08 -1.24
CA ALA A 175 -12.55 -37.50 -2.30
C ALA A 175 -12.90 -36.39 -3.30
N ALA A 176 -12.73 -35.12 -2.91
CA ALA A 176 -12.97 -33.98 -3.79
C ALA A 176 -11.83 -33.74 -4.78
N LEU A 177 -10.62 -34.23 -4.49
CA LEU A 177 -9.45 -34.03 -5.34
C LEU A 177 -9.65 -34.68 -6.72
N LYS A 178 -9.27 -33.94 -7.76
CA LYS A 178 -9.31 -34.38 -9.16
C LYS A 178 -8.00 -33.98 -9.82
N PHE A 179 -7.41 -34.93 -10.56
CA PHE A 179 -6.30 -34.61 -11.44
C PHE A 179 -6.82 -33.74 -12.58
N ASP A 180 -6.16 -32.60 -12.80
CA ASP A 180 -6.35 -31.74 -13.98
C ASP A 180 -7.75 -31.14 -14.21
N ASP A 181 -8.57 -30.99 -13.15
CA ASP A 181 -9.91 -30.38 -13.25
C ASP A 181 -9.87 -28.82 -13.32
N THR A 182 -8.67 -28.24 -13.35
CA THR A 182 -8.44 -26.81 -13.48
C THR A 182 -7.46 -26.57 -14.62
N ALA A 183 -7.92 -26.70 -15.86
CA ALA A 183 -7.15 -26.32 -17.04
C ALA A 183 -6.63 -24.88 -16.88
N ALA A 184 -5.33 -24.73 -16.57
CA ALA A 184 -4.51 -23.53 -16.71
C ALA A 184 -4.96 -22.20 -16.06
N ALA A 185 -5.97 -22.17 -15.18
CA ALA A 185 -6.46 -20.90 -14.65
C ALA A 185 -5.73 -20.49 -13.37
N SER A 186 -4.90 -19.45 -13.47
CA SER A 186 -4.15 -18.86 -12.37
C SER A 186 -5.06 -18.07 -11.41
N LEU A 187 -4.70 -18.10 -10.13
CA LEU A 187 -5.26 -17.18 -9.13
C LEU A 187 -4.54 -15.84 -9.23
N THR A 188 -5.30 -14.73 -9.17
CA THR A 188 -4.72 -13.41 -8.91
C THR A 188 -4.99 -13.03 -7.47
N ILE A 189 -3.92 -12.81 -6.70
CA ILE A 189 -3.99 -12.32 -5.32
C ILE A 189 -3.66 -10.83 -5.34
N THR A 190 -4.54 -9.99 -4.81
CA THR A 190 -4.33 -8.54 -4.76
C THR A 190 -4.10 -8.09 -3.33
N TYR A 191 -3.06 -7.28 -3.15
CA TYR A 191 -2.76 -6.57 -1.91
C TYR A 191 -3.06 -5.10 -2.11
N THR A 192 -3.83 -4.50 -1.20
CA THR A 192 -4.26 -3.11 -1.30
C THR A 192 -3.89 -2.37 -0.03
N LEU A 193 -3.02 -1.37 -0.14
CA LEU A 193 -2.76 -0.40 0.93
C LEU A 193 -3.88 0.65 0.91
N SER A 194 -4.61 0.79 2.01
CA SER A 194 -5.71 1.75 2.13
C SER A 194 -5.76 2.39 3.50
N ASP A 195 -6.34 3.59 3.58
CA ASP A 195 -6.61 4.23 4.86
C ASP A 195 -7.53 3.37 5.73
N SER A 196 -7.25 3.37 7.03
CA SER A 196 -8.13 2.77 8.03
C SER A 196 -9.29 3.73 8.25
N ILE A 197 -10.51 3.31 7.91
CA ILE A 197 -11.74 4.04 8.21
C ILE A 197 -12.09 3.86 9.69
#